data_AF-A0A949WF49-F1
#
_entry.id   AF-A0A949WF49-F1
#
_cell.length_a   1.000
_cell.length_b   1.000
_cell.length_c   1.000
_cell.angle_alpha   90.00
_cell.angle_beta   90.00
_cell.angle_gamma   90.00
#
_symmetry.space_group_name_H-M   'P 1'
#
loop_
_entity.id
_entity.type
_entity.pdbx_description
1 polymer ?
#
loop_
_entity_poly.entity_id
_entity_poly.type
_entity_poly.pdbx_seq_one_letter_code
_entity_poly.pdbx_strand_id
1 'polypeptide(L)'
;MKSIKSLLCCLLCFSLTACDEQHTIKEIDTPTLLANLDNPDIVIIDAREDSLYNGFKEPYAKRGGHIKGAIQFRCNWFERIEASKFEQFATQKGITKQKKLVIYDTDPESLACISAEFAAKGYQVQLFKEFVSYANVDDYPMAFFPNFQYSVSPKWLNQLLKGEKPESYHNQQFMLFEVSWGELGKAKFYTQHITGAYHFDTNWVEDSAPIWNLSDPKIIEQNLLKNGITKDKTIVLYSDNPLAAYRIFWVLRWAGVEDVRVLNGNLSTWMDEGFATETKVNIPQPETRFGAVIPANPQINIALPQQAFQQQQNGLKLISSRTWEEYIGEQSGDDAIHNTGEPLGAIWGFAGSAPSNMADFYDPDDTLRNPKEIVELWKSQQIYATDHLAFYCGTGWRASVPWFITQLLAWENSAVYDGGWNAWQMEPHLPVQKGSIGKMKPDAKNDSGRLLKKSNSCRG
;
A
#
# COMPACT_ATOMS: atom_id res chain seq x y z
N MET A 1 -86.10 7.32 25.53
CA MET A 1 -85.83 8.76 25.73
C MET A 1 -84.33 8.97 25.78
N LYS A 2 -83.77 9.74 24.82
CA LYS A 2 -82.53 10.56 24.86
C LYS A 2 -81.22 9.88 25.33
N SER A 3 -80.02 10.09 24.77
CA SER A 3 -79.50 10.92 23.69
C SER A 3 -77.96 10.84 23.77
N ILE A 4 -77.29 10.55 22.65
CA ILE A 4 -76.05 11.19 22.14
C ILE A 4 -74.78 11.12 23.02
N LYS A 5 -73.72 10.49 22.47
CA LYS A 5 -72.50 11.19 21.96
C LYS A 5 -71.66 10.23 21.11
N SER A 6 -71.70 10.48 19.80
CA SER A 6 -70.82 9.89 18.78
C SER A 6 -69.52 10.69 18.76
N LEU A 7 -68.37 10.02 18.87
CA LEU A 7 -67.05 10.62 18.72
C LEU A 7 -66.59 10.39 17.28
N LEU A 8 -66.62 11.45 16.49
CA LEU A 8 -66.16 11.50 15.10
C LEU A 8 -64.63 11.59 15.12
N CYS A 9 -63.94 10.54 14.69
CA CYS A 9 -62.50 10.59 14.44
C CYS A 9 -62.30 10.60 12.91
N CYS A 10 -62.03 11.78 12.35
CA CYS A 10 -61.67 11.96 10.95
C CYS A 10 -60.27 11.36 10.71
N LEU A 11 -60.20 10.21 10.05
CA LEU A 11 -58.98 9.73 9.41
C LEU A 11 -58.77 10.54 8.11
N LEU A 12 -57.91 11.55 8.18
CA LEU A 12 -57.32 12.16 7.00
C LEU A 12 -56.34 11.14 6.38
N CYS A 13 -56.76 10.49 5.29
CA CYS A 13 -55.84 9.82 4.39
C CYS A 13 -55.00 10.87 3.65
N PHE A 14 -53.81 11.19 4.16
CA PHE A 14 -52.77 11.81 3.35
C PHE A 14 -52.17 10.73 2.44
N SER A 15 -52.64 10.70 1.20
CA SER A 15 -51.90 10.10 0.09
C SER A 15 -50.65 10.94 -0.18
N LEU A 16 -49.56 10.65 0.52
CA LEU A 16 -48.23 11.05 0.13
C LEU A 16 -47.74 10.07 -0.95
N THR A 17 -48.21 10.26 -2.18
CA THR A 17 -47.46 9.82 -3.36
C THR A 17 -46.36 10.83 -3.60
N ALA A 18 -45.31 10.77 -2.80
CA ALA A 18 -44.04 11.39 -3.09
C ALA A 18 -43.14 10.31 -3.72
N CYS A 19 -42.51 10.65 -4.83
CA CYS A 19 -41.69 9.77 -5.65
C CYS A 19 -40.66 9.01 -4.81
N ASP A 20 -40.86 7.71 -4.69
CA ASP A 20 -39.82 6.77 -4.26
C ASP A 20 -39.40 6.01 -5.53
N GLU A 21 -38.66 6.68 -6.43
CA GLU A 21 -37.78 5.93 -7.31
C GLU A 21 -36.70 5.34 -6.41
N GLN A 22 -37.04 4.21 -5.77
CA GLN A 22 -36.04 3.36 -5.14
C GLN A 22 -34.95 3.14 -6.18
N HIS A 23 -33.74 3.63 -5.89
CA HIS A 23 -32.53 3.33 -6.63
C HIS A 23 -32.30 1.82 -6.56
N THR A 24 -33.05 1.07 -7.36
CA THR A 24 -33.01 -0.38 -7.41
C THR A 24 -31.67 -0.77 -8.00
N ILE A 25 -30.85 -1.42 -7.18
CA ILE A 25 -29.57 -1.98 -7.62
C ILE A 25 -29.87 -3.06 -8.67
N LYS A 26 -29.34 -2.89 -9.89
CA LYS A 26 -29.56 -3.81 -11.01
C LYS A 26 -28.33 -4.67 -11.26
N GLU A 27 -28.52 -5.83 -11.88
CA GLU A 27 -27.38 -6.61 -12.38
C GLU A 27 -27.01 -6.14 -13.80
N ILE A 28 -25.74 -6.32 -14.17
CA ILE A 28 -25.23 -6.16 -15.53
C ILE A 28 -24.64 -7.49 -15.98
N ASP A 29 -24.99 -7.93 -17.19
CA ASP A 29 -24.44 -9.16 -17.77
C ASP A 29 -23.08 -8.92 -18.43
N THR A 30 -22.33 -10.00 -18.66
CA THR A 30 -21.01 -9.94 -19.28
C THR A 30 -21.00 -9.23 -20.66
N PRO A 31 -21.91 -9.53 -21.62
CA PRO A 31 -21.92 -8.85 -22.91
C PRO A 31 -22.12 -7.33 -22.80
N THR A 32 -23.02 -6.88 -21.92
CA THR A 32 -23.26 -5.45 -21.70
C THR A 32 -22.07 -4.77 -21.05
N LEU A 33 -21.41 -5.42 -20.08
CA LEU A 33 -20.18 -4.91 -19.48
C LEU A 33 -19.07 -4.76 -20.52
N LEU A 34 -18.83 -5.79 -21.33
CA LEU A 34 -17.81 -5.78 -22.39
C LEU A 34 -18.03 -4.64 -23.39
N ALA A 35 -19.28 -4.39 -23.78
CA ALA A 35 -19.63 -3.30 -24.69
C ALA A 35 -19.38 -1.89 -24.09
N ASN A 36 -19.16 -1.78 -22.78
CA ASN A 36 -19.03 -0.51 -22.07
C ASN A 36 -17.72 -0.37 -21.26
N LEU A 37 -16.71 -1.21 -21.47
CA LEU A 37 -15.45 -1.13 -20.71
C LEU A 37 -14.75 0.23 -20.82
N ASP A 38 -14.83 0.87 -21.98
CA ASP A 38 -14.22 2.18 -22.26
C ASP A 38 -15.22 3.35 -22.14
N ASN A 39 -16.43 3.10 -21.61
CA ASN A 39 -17.45 4.13 -21.46
C ASN A 39 -17.08 5.11 -20.34
N PRO A 40 -16.86 6.41 -20.62
CA PRO A 40 -16.42 7.39 -19.60
C PRO A 40 -17.45 7.66 -18.51
N ASP A 41 -18.73 7.33 -18.77
CA ASP A 41 -19.84 7.46 -17.82
C ASP A 41 -19.99 6.24 -16.90
N ILE A 42 -19.16 5.20 -17.08
CA ILE A 42 -19.12 4.03 -16.21
C ILE A 42 -17.82 4.02 -15.41
N VAL A 43 -17.92 3.64 -14.13
CA VAL A 43 -16.79 3.31 -13.28
C VAL A 43 -16.91 1.85 -12.88
N ILE A 44 -15.93 1.04 -13.26
CA ILE A 44 -15.86 -0.36 -12.83
C ILE A 44 -15.07 -0.39 -11.52
N ILE A 45 -15.68 -0.93 -10.48
CA ILE A 45 -15.11 -1.01 -9.13
C ILE A 45 -14.87 -2.47 -8.81
N ASP A 46 -13.59 -2.83 -8.64
CA ASP A 46 -13.19 -4.08 -8.00
C ASP A 46 -13.25 -3.87 -6.48
N ALA A 47 -14.16 -4.58 -5.82
CA ALA A 47 -14.35 -4.47 -4.39
C ALA A 47 -13.59 -5.53 -3.59
N ARG A 48 -12.95 -6.47 -4.29
CA ARG A 48 -12.20 -7.59 -3.70
C ARG A 48 -10.93 -7.12 -3.00
N GLU A 49 -10.27 -8.04 -2.31
CA GLU A 49 -8.96 -7.81 -1.70
C GLU A 49 -7.90 -7.36 -2.71
N ASP A 50 -6.97 -6.54 -2.23
CA ASP A 50 -5.94 -5.93 -3.08
C ASP A 50 -5.06 -6.97 -3.76
N SER A 51 -4.78 -8.09 -3.10
CA SER A 51 -3.99 -9.17 -3.70
C SER A 51 -4.65 -9.73 -4.99
N LEU A 52 -5.98 -9.85 -4.98
CA LEU A 52 -6.76 -10.34 -6.12
C LEU A 52 -6.82 -9.30 -7.25
N TYR A 53 -6.94 -8.01 -6.90
CA TYR A 53 -6.78 -6.92 -7.87
C TYR A 53 -5.38 -6.94 -8.49
N ASN A 54 -4.36 -7.08 -7.66
CA ASN A 54 -2.95 -7.00 -8.06
C ASN A 54 -2.58 -8.11 -9.04
N GLY A 55 -3.12 -9.31 -8.90
CA GLY A 55 -2.83 -10.39 -9.86
C GLY A 55 -3.09 -11.81 -9.36
N PHE A 56 -3.33 -12.01 -8.06
CA PHE A 56 -3.71 -13.33 -7.55
C PHE A 56 -5.06 -13.77 -8.11
N LYS A 57 -5.25 -15.08 -8.21
CA LYS A 57 -6.48 -15.69 -8.72
C LYS A 57 -7.49 -15.89 -7.61
N GLU A 58 -8.74 -15.67 -7.97
CA GLU A 58 -9.85 -16.21 -7.21
C GLU A 58 -9.88 -17.74 -7.28
N PRO A 59 -10.44 -18.43 -6.28
CA PRO A 59 -10.76 -19.84 -6.39
C PRO A 59 -11.55 -20.12 -7.68
N TYR A 60 -11.13 -21.16 -8.41
CA TYR A 60 -11.71 -21.59 -9.68
C TYR A 60 -11.53 -20.64 -10.89
N ALA A 61 -10.88 -19.48 -10.72
CA ALA A 61 -10.48 -18.64 -11.83
C ALA A 61 -9.20 -19.18 -12.51
N LYS A 62 -9.16 -19.12 -13.84
CA LYS A 62 -8.00 -19.48 -14.67
C LYS A 62 -6.96 -18.35 -14.70
N ARG A 63 -7.43 -17.10 -14.67
CA ARG A 63 -6.62 -15.88 -14.76
C ARG A 63 -6.85 -15.02 -13.52
N GLY A 64 -5.81 -14.37 -13.03
CA GLY A 64 -5.85 -13.48 -11.87
C GLY A 64 -5.84 -12.01 -12.26
N GLY A 65 -5.95 -11.12 -11.28
CA GLY A 65 -6.03 -9.68 -11.51
C GLY A 65 -7.47 -9.19 -11.63
N HIS A 66 -7.64 -8.04 -12.27
CA HIS A 66 -8.89 -7.28 -12.32
C HIS A 66 -9.37 -7.05 -13.76
N ILE A 67 -10.65 -6.70 -13.90
CA ILE A 67 -11.21 -6.25 -15.18
C ILE A 67 -10.44 -5.01 -15.66
N LYS A 68 -10.03 -4.97 -16.93
CA LYS A 68 -9.28 -3.83 -17.48
C LYS A 68 -10.03 -2.51 -17.24
N GLY A 69 -9.33 -1.52 -16.70
CA GLY A 69 -9.88 -0.21 -16.38
C GLY A 69 -10.53 -0.09 -15.00
N ALA A 70 -10.71 -1.20 -14.27
CA ALA A 70 -11.28 -1.14 -12.93
C ALA A 70 -10.39 -0.37 -11.94
N ILE A 71 -11.04 0.36 -11.03
CA ILE A 71 -10.46 0.96 -9.83
C ILE A 71 -10.71 0.05 -8.62
N GLN A 72 -10.12 0.38 -7.47
CA GLN A 72 -10.39 -0.31 -6.21
C GLN A 72 -11.22 0.57 -5.27
N PHE A 73 -12.20 -0.05 -4.62
CA PHE A 73 -12.87 0.51 -3.46
C PHE A 73 -13.46 -0.61 -2.64
N ARG A 74 -13.14 -0.71 -1.35
CA ARG A 74 -13.61 -1.82 -0.50
C ARG A 74 -14.69 -1.38 0.48
N CYS A 75 -15.55 -2.33 0.87
CA CYS A 75 -16.62 -2.10 1.86
C CYS A 75 -16.07 -1.57 3.20
N ASN A 76 -14.98 -2.15 3.71
CA ASN A 76 -14.37 -1.75 4.98
C ASN A 76 -13.82 -0.30 4.96
N TRP A 77 -13.65 0.33 3.80
CA TRP A 77 -13.20 1.72 3.71
C TRP A 77 -14.26 2.73 4.15
N PHE A 78 -15.56 2.40 4.06
CA PHE A 78 -16.62 3.34 4.48
C PHE A 78 -16.53 3.72 5.95
N GLU A 79 -16.17 2.78 6.82
CA GLU A 79 -15.95 3.06 8.25
C GLU A 79 -14.58 3.67 8.54
N ARG A 80 -13.69 3.73 7.53
CA ARG A 80 -12.33 4.27 7.61
C ARG A 80 -12.14 5.64 6.93
N ILE A 81 -13.20 6.15 6.31
CA ILE A 81 -13.25 7.48 5.70
C ILE A 81 -14.13 8.38 6.56
N GLU A 82 -13.63 9.56 6.92
CA GLU A 82 -14.41 10.58 7.60
C GLU A 82 -15.64 10.96 6.75
N ALA A 83 -16.82 10.99 7.36
CA ALA A 83 -18.07 11.26 6.64
C ALA A 83 -18.04 12.58 5.85
N SER A 84 -17.35 13.61 6.37
CA SER A 84 -17.19 14.91 5.71
C SER A 84 -16.28 14.85 4.46
N LYS A 85 -15.43 13.84 4.36
CA LYS A 85 -14.43 13.63 3.30
C LYS A 85 -14.89 12.66 2.22
N PHE A 86 -15.89 11.83 2.52
CA PHE A 86 -16.33 10.76 1.63
C PHE A 86 -16.55 11.18 0.17
N GLU A 87 -17.36 12.22 -0.08
CA GLU A 87 -17.69 12.66 -1.45
C GLU A 87 -16.46 13.16 -2.21
N GLN A 88 -15.53 13.84 -1.52
CA GLN A 88 -14.26 14.27 -2.10
C GLN A 88 -13.37 13.06 -2.43
N PHE A 89 -13.22 12.13 -1.49
CA PHE A 89 -12.43 10.91 -1.67
C PHE A 89 -12.96 10.04 -2.82
N ALA A 90 -14.27 9.83 -2.88
CA ALA A 90 -14.94 9.13 -3.98
C ALA A 90 -14.67 9.81 -5.32
N THR A 91 -14.85 11.14 -5.40
CA THR A 91 -14.60 11.93 -6.62
C THR A 91 -13.13 11.84 -7.06
N GLN A 92 -12.19 11.85 -6.12
CA GLN A 92 -10.75 11.70 -6.39
C GLN A 92 -10.40 10.34 -7.01
N LYS A 93 -11.18 9.29 -6.72
CA LYS A 93 -11.11 7.97 -7.39
C LYS A 93 -11.97 7.88 -8.67
N GLY A 94 -12.61 8.98 -9.09
CA GLY A 94 -13.45 9.05 -10.28
C GLY A 94 -14.90 8.60 -10.08
N ILE A 95 -15.29 8.30 -8.84
CA ILE A 95 -16.65 7.88 -8.46
C ILE A 95 -17.51 9.13 -8.24
N THR A 96 -18.58 9.29 -9.02
CA THR A 96 -19.48 10.46 -8.95
C THR A 96 -20.94 10.01 -9.13
N LYS A 97 -21.91 10.81 -8.69
CA LYS A 97 -23.34 10.47 -8.78
C LYS A 97 -23.90 10.52 -10.21
N GLN A 98 -23.18 11.19 -11.11
CA GLN A 98 -23.51 11.26 -12.54
C GLN A 98 -23.12 9.98 -13.27
N LYS A 99 -22.08 9.29 -12.80
CA LYS A 99 -21.59 8.05 -13.39
C LYS A 99 -22.34 6.84 -12.85
N LYS A 100 -22.38 5.79 -13.66
CA LYS A 100 -22.88 4.48 -13.25
C LYS A 100 -21.74 3.66 -12.68
N LEU A 101 -21.92 3.12 -11.48
CA LEU A 101 -20.95 2.26 -10.82
C LEU A 101 -21.28 0.81 -11.15
N VAL A 102 -20.33 0.09 -11.75
CA VAL A 102 -20.42 -1.36 -11.91
C VAL A 102 -19.49 -1.99 -10.89
N ILE A 103 -20.05 -2.63 -9.88
CA ILE A 103 -19.29 -3.18 -8.75
C ILE A 103 -19.26 -4.70 -8.85
N TYR A 104 -18.09 -5.29 -8.63
CA TYR A 104 -17.95 -6.73 -8.50
C TYR A 104 -17.11 -7.11 -7.29
N ASP A 105 -17.52 -8.21 -6.68
CA ASP A 105 -16.82 -8.95 -5.65
C ASP A 105 -17.27 -10.41 -5.79
N THR A 106 -16.39 -11.36 -5.48
CA THR A 106 -16.80 -12.77 -5.40
C THR A 106 -17.38 -13.12 -4.03
N ASP A 107 -17.09 -12.34 -2.99
CA ASP A 107 -17.73 -12.44 -1.69
C ASP A 107 -19.10 -11.74 -1.70
N PRO A 108 -20.21 -12.48 -1.56
CA PRO A 108 -21.55 -11.89 -1.63
C PRO A 108 -21.83 -10.88 -0.51
N GLU A 109 -21.24 -11.05 0.67
CA GLU A 109 -21.43 -10.14 1.80
C GLU A 109 -20.75 -8.80 1.54
N SER A 110 -19.48 -8.83 1.10
CA SER A 110 -18.75 -7.63 0.70
C SER A 110 -19.43 -6.92 -0.47
N LEU A 111 -19.89 -7.65 -1.50
CA LEU A 111 -20.62 -7.08 -2.63
C LEU A 111 -21.93 -6.39 -2.19
N ALA A 112 -22.67 -7.01 -1.28
CA ALA A 112 -23.91 -6.46 -0.74
C ALA A 112 -23.63 -5.19 0.10
N CYS A 113 -22.60 -5.21 0.94
CA CYS A 113 -22.20 -4.06 1.75
C CYS A 113 -21.86 -2.84 0.87
N ILE A 114 -20.91 -2.97 -0.05
CA ILE A 114 -20.42 -1.84 -0.85
C ILE A 114 -21.54 -1.25 -1.72
N SER A 115 -22.35 -2.11 -2.33
CA SER A 115 -23.42 -1.67 -3.22
C SER A 115 -24.55 -0.97 -2.47
N ALA A 116 -24.91 -1.47 -1.27
CA ALA A 116 -25.89 -0.82 -0.41
C ALA A 116 -25.40 0.54 0.09
N GLU A 117 -24.13 0.66 0.51
CA GLU A 117 -23.55 1.93 0.98
C GLU A 117 -23.52 2.99 -0.12
N PHE A 118 -23.09 2.65 -1.33
CA PHE A 118 -23.13 3.59 -2.46
C PHE A 118 -24.56 3.97 -2.85
N ALA A 119 -25.48 3.00 -2.93
CA ALA A 119 -26.88 3.27 -3.25
C ALA A 119 -27.54 4.17 -2.20
N ALA A 120 -27.30 3.92 -0.91
CA ALA A 120 -27.81 4.74 0.19
C ALA A 120 -27.29 6.19 0.16
N LYS A 121 -26.10 6.41 -0.42
CA LYS A 121 -25.52 7.75 -0.64
C LYS A 121 -25.99 8.40 -1.95
N GLY A 122 -26.87 7.76 -2.70
CA GLY A 122 -27.50 8.29 -3.93
C GLY A 122 -26.69 8.06 -5.21
N TYR A 123 -25.82 7.05 -5.24
CA TYR A 123 -25.08 6.65 -6.44
C TYR A 123 -25.89 5.65 -7.29
N GLN A 124 -25.67 5.68 -8.60
CA GLN A 124 -26.28 4.72 -9.53
C GLN A 124 -25.44 3.44 -9.56
N VAL A 125 -25.94 2.35 -8.97
CA VAL A 125 -25.17 1.10 -8.79
C VAL A 125 -25.73 -0.04 -9.64
N GLN A 126 -24.83 -0.75 -10.30
CA GLN A 126 -25.05 -2.06 -10.90
C GLN A 126 -24.07 -3.10 -10.33
N LEU A 127 -24.51 -4.34 -10.22
CA LEU A 127 -23.70 -5.48 -9.77
C LEU A 127 -23.26 -6.32 -10.96
N PHE A 128 -21.98 -6.66 -10.99
CA PHE A 128 -21.45 -7.67 -11.89
C PHE A 128 -21.05 -8.92 -11.09
N LYS A 129 -21.83 -9.99 -11.21
CA LYS A 129 -21.69 -11.22 -10.41
C LYS A 129 -20.96 -12.35 -11.13
N GLU A 130 -20.60 -12.17 -12.40
CA GLU A 130 -20.04 -13.21 -13.27
C GLU A 130 -18.50 -13.17 -13.34
N PHE A 131 -17.83 -12.55 -12.36
CA PHE A 131 -16.37 -12.31 -12.43
C PHE A 131 -15.54 -13.57 -12.64
N VAL A 132 -15.82 -14.67 -11.93
CA VAL A 132 -15.07 -15.93 -12.11
C VAL A 132 -15.26 -16.49 -13.53
N SER A 133 -16.49 -16.46 -14.06
CA SER A 133 -16.78 -16.86 -15.45
C SER A 133 -16.06 -15.96 -16.45
N TYR A 134 -16.04 -14.65 -16.20
CA TYR A 134 -15.31 -13.66 -17.00
C TYR A 134 -13.81 -13.93 -17.03
N ALA A 135 -13.21 -14.19 -15.86
CA ALA A 135 -11.80 -14.50 -15.72
C ALA A 135 -11.41 -15.83 -16.41
N ASN A 136 -12.38 -16.71 -16.65
CA ASN A 136 -12.19 -18.02 -17.30
C ASN A 136 -12.24 -18.00 -18.83
N VAL A 137 -12.54 -16.86 -19.45
CA VAL A 137 -12.53 -16.66 -20.91
C VAL A 137 -11.24 -15.94 -21.32
N ASP A 138 -10.36 -16.62 -22.05
CA ASP A 138 -8.97 -16.18 -22.28
C ASP A 138 -8.84 -14.79 -22.93
N ASP A 139 -9.78 -14.39 -23.79
CA ASP A 139 -9.71 -13.14 -24.56
C ASP A 139 -10.38 -11.93 -23.86
N TYR A 140 -11.02 -12.13 -22.71
CA TYR A 140 -11.67 -11.02 -22.01
C TYR A 140 -10.66 -10.08 -21.35
N PRO A 141 -10.80 -8.74 -21.49
CA PRO A 141 -9.83 -7.77 -21.01
C PRO A 141 -9.61 -7.79 -19.49
N MET A 142 -8.43 -8.24 -19.07
CA MET A 142 -7.97 -8.19 -17.69
C MET A 142 -6.62 -7.46 -17.59
N ALA A 143 -6.30 -7.01 -16.37
CA ALA A 143 -5.01 -6.42 -16.04
C ALA A 143 -4.52 -6.96 -14.69
N PHE A 144 -3.20 -6.96 -14.51
CA PHE A 144 -2.50 -7.37 -13.29
C PHE A 144 -1.14 -6.65 -13.23
N PHE A 145 -0.50 -6.66 -12.07
CA PHE A 145 0.85 -6.13 -11.89
C PHE A 145 1.89 -7.23 -12.12
N PRO A 146 2.96 -6.99 -12.90
CA PRO A 146 3.92 -8.04 -13.28
C PRO A 146 4.52 -8.82 -12.10
N ASN A 147 4.78 -8.15 -10.98
CA ASN A 147 5.36 -8.76 -9.79
C ASN A 147 4.39 -8.77 -8.59
N PHE A 148 3.09 -8.99 -8.85
CA PHE A 148 2.04 -9.01 -7.83
C PHE A 148 2.37 -9.89 -6.60
N GLN A 149 3.16 -10.95 -6.79
CA GLN A 149 3.59 -11.88 -5.75
C GLN A 149 4.43 -11.25 -4.63
N TYR A 150 4.99 -10.05 -4.84
CA TYR A 150 5.73 -9.35 -3.79
C TYR A 150 4.81 -8.78 -2.70
N SER A 151 3.52 -8.59 -2.98
CA SER A 151 2.53 -8.05 -2.04
C SER A 151 1.46 -9.13 -1.75
N VAL A 152 1.58 -9.81 -0.62
CA VAL A 152 0.73 -10.97 -0.26
C VAL A 152 -0.37 -10.56 0.71
N SER A 153 -1.52 -11.24 0.68
CA SER A 153 -2.62 -11.01 1.63
C SER A 153 -2.46 -11.82 2.93
N PRO A 154 -3.20 -11.47 4.00
CA PRO A 154 -3.32 -12.32 5.17
C PRO A 154 -3.78 -13.75 4.83
N LYS A 155 -4.72 -13.91 3.88
CA LYS A 155 -5.20 -15.23 3.44
C LYS A 155 -4.08 -16.06 2.80
N TRP A 156 -3.28 -15.46 1.92
CA TRP A 156 -2.11 -16.12 1.31
C TRP A 156 -1.11 -16.58 2.38
N LEU A 157 -0.80 -15.72 3.34
CA LEU A 157 0.15 -16.04 4.41
C LEU A 157 -0.40 -17.12 5.36
N ASN A 158 -1.69 -17.09 5.68
CA ASN A 158 -2.33 -18.12 6.50
C ASN A 158 -2.30 -19.50 5.84
N GLN A 159 -2.50 -19.58 4.52
CA GLN A 159 -2.32 -20.82 3.76
C GLN A 159 -0.88 -21.33 3.87
N LEU A 160 0.11 -20.45 3.69
CA LEU A 160 1.52 -20.81 3.86
C LEU A 160 1.82 -21.37 5.26
N LEU A 161 1.34 -20.69 6.32
CA LEU A 161 1.56 -21.11 7.71
C LEU A 161 0.88 -22.45 8.05
N LYS A 162 -0.20 -22.82 7.35
CA LYS A 162 -0.86 -24.13 7.46
C LYS A 162 -0.15 -25.25 6.69
N GLY A 163 0.94 -24.93 5.99
CA GLY A 163 1.67 -25.88 5.14
C GLY A 163 0.98 -26.14 3.80
N GLU A 164 0.03 -25.29 3.41
CA GLU A 164 -0.55 -25.31 2.07
C GLU A 164 0.42 -24.67 1.07
N LYS A 165 0.09 -24.74 -0.23
CA LYS A 165 0.88 -24.14 -1.31
C LYS A 165 0.09 -23.00 -1.93
N PRO A 166 0.09 -21.81 -1.32
CA PRO A 166 -0.62 -20.68 -1.89
C PRO A 166 -0.02 -20.31 -3.26
N GLU A 167 -0.81 -19.66 -4.11
CA GLU A 167 -0.37 -19.26 -5.45
C GLU A 167 0.96 -18.52 -5.42
N SER A 168 1.81 -18.71 -6.44
CA SER A 168 3.17 -18.12 -6.57
C SER A 168 4.20 -18.59 -5.53
N TYR A 169 3.83 -19.41 -4.53
CA TYR A 169 4.81 -20.04 -3.64
C TYR A 169 5.28 -21.38 -4.23
N HIS A 170 6.56 -21.42 -4.62
CA HIS A 170 7.18 -22.62 -5.21
C HIS A 170 8.34 -23.17 -4.38
N ASN A 171 8.65 -22.52 -3.25
CA ASN A 171 9.73 -22.90 -2.36
C ASN A 171 9.27 -23.96 -1.33
N GLN A 172 10.20 -24.44 -0.51
CA GLN A 172 9.95 -25.35 0.62
C GLN A 172 10.39 -24.76 1.96
N GLN A 173 11.15 -23.67 1.93
CA GLN A 173 11.66 -23.01 3.10
C GLN A 173 11.23 -21.55 3.08
N PHE A 174 10.57 -21.12 4.14
CA PHE A 174 10.23 -19.72 4.33
C PHE A 174 10.52 -19.28 5.77
N MET A 175 10.63 -17.97 5.95
CA MET A 175 10.67 -17.32 7.25
C MET A 175 9.73 -16.12 7.24
N LEU A 176 9.00 -15.93 8.34
CA LEU A 176 8.12 -14.79 8.57
C LEU A 176 8.75 -13.88 9.61
N PHE A 177 8.84 -12.59 9.32
CA PHE A 177 9.39 -11.60 10.25
C PHE A 177 8.42 -10.44 10.49
N GLU A 178 8.18 -10.15 11.77
CA GLU A 178 7.74 -8.83 12.23
C GLU A 178 8.97 -7.92 12.23
N VAL A 179 8.88 -6.79 11.54
CA VAL A 179 9.99 -5.86 11.39
C VAL A 179 9.74 -4.62 12.22
N SER A 180 10.62 -4.34 13.18
CA SER A 180 10.52 -3.13 13.99
C SER A 180 11.90 -2.64 14.42
N TRP A 181 11.99 -1.36 14.77
CA TRP A 181 13.25 -0.78 15.24
C TRP A 181 13.56 -1.19 16.68
N GLY A 182 14.81 -1.59 16.91
CA GLY A 182 15.38 -1.85 18.22
C GLY A 182 15.36 -3.33 18.60
N GLU A 183 16.30 -3.72 19.47
CA GLU A 183 16.46 -5.10 19.92
C GLU A 183 15.15 -5.68 20.48
N LEU A 184 15.02 -7.01 20.45
CA LEU A 184 13.84 -7.76 20.89
C LEU A 184 13.23 -7.25 22.22
N GLY A 185 14.05 -6.93 23.23
CA GLY A 185 13.57 -6.43 24.53
C GLY A 185 12.91 -5.04 24.49
N LYS A 186 13.05 -4.31 23.38
CA LYS A 186 12.48 -2.99 23.10
C LYS A 186 11.42 -3.01 21.99
N ALA A 187 11.24 -4.16 21.33
CA ALA A 187 10.32 -4.33 20.20
C ALA A 187 8.86 -4.39 20.67
N LYS A 188 8.25 -3.22 20.87
CA LYS A 188 6.86 -3.09 21.36
C LYS A 188 5.85 -3.84 20.47
N PHE A 189 6.08 -3.81 19.15
CA PHE A 189 5.19 -4.40 18.14
C PHE A 189 5.31 -5.93 18.02
N TYR A 190 6.31 -6.54 18.66
CA TYR A 190 6.50 -7.99 18.72
C TYR A 190 5.95 -8.62 20.02
N THR A 191 5.22 -7.86 20.85
CA THR A 191 4.63 -8.39 22.09
C THR A 191 3.45 -9.32 21.82
N GLN A 192 2.73 -9.06 20.73
CA GLN A 192 1.76 -9.95 20.10
C GLN A 192 2.07 -9.92 18.61
N HIS A 193 2.22 -11.08 17.98
CA HIS A 193 2.66 -11.20 16.60
C HIS A 193 1.95 -12.36 15.90
N ILE A 194 2.08 -12.42 14.57
CA ILE A 194 1.58 -13.54 13.78
C ILE A 194 2.28 -14.82 14.24
N THR A 195 1.51 -15.90 14.43
CA THR A 195 2.06 -17.18 14.87
C THR A 195 3.20 -17.64 13.97
N GLY A 196 4.35 -17.97 14.58
CA GLY A 196 5.56 -18.40 13.89
C GLY A 196 6.45 -17.27 13.38
N ALA A 197 6.04 -16.00 13.50
CA ALA A 197 6.88 -14.87 13.12
C ALA A 197 8.07 -14.70 14.07
N TYR A 198 9.23 -14.38 13.53
CA TYR A 198 10.41 -13.91 14.26
C TYR A 198 10.43 -12.39 14.31
N HIS A 199 11.19 -11.81 15.25
CA HIS A 199 11.47 -10.37 15.25
C HIS A 199 12.67 -10.07 14.35
N PHE A 200 12.58 -9.03 13.51
CA PHE A 200 13.68 -8.46 12.73
C PHE A 200 13.96 -7.04 13.23
N ASP A 201 15.14 -6.83 13.81
CA ASP A 201 15.61 -5.49 14.18
C ASP A 201 16.23 -4.79 12.96
N THR A 202 15.74 -3.61 12.61
CA THR A 202 16.28 -2.82 11.49
C THR A 202 17.76 -2.46 11.69
N ASN A 203 18.26 -2.39 12.92
CA ASN A 203 19.69 -2.18 13.21
C ASN A 203 20.58 -3.34 12.75
N TRP A 204 20.02 -4.49 12.35
CA TRP A 204 20.80 -5.57 11.74
C TRP A 204 21.42 -5.17 10.41
N VAL A 205 20.81 -4.20 9.73
CA VAL A 205 21.20 -3.83 8.37
C VAL A 205 21.58 -2.38 8.20
N GLU A 206 21.28 -1.53 9.17
CA GLU A 206 21.57 -0.10 9.14
C GLU A 206 22.77 0.20 10.04
N ASP A 207 23.65 1.09 9.58
CA ASP A 207 24.68 1.68 10.44
C ASP A 207 24.06 2.72 11.37
N SER A 208 24.82 3.08 12.39
CA SER A 208 24.50 4.09 13.38
C SER A 208 24.67 5.52 12.86
N ALA A 209 24.29 6.48 13.71
CA ALA A 209 24.56 7.89 13.49
C ALA A 209 26.05 8.13 13.12
N PRO A 210 26.35 9.12 12.26
CA PRO A 210 25.44 10.19 11.84
C PRO A 210 24.67 9.91 10.55
N ILE A 211 24.99 8.85 9.78
CA ILE A 211 24.50 8.70 8.40
C ILE A 211 23.23 7.85 8.28
N TRP A 212 23.13 6.73 9.03
CA TRP A 212 22.01 5.77 8.95
C TRP A 212 21.84 5.06 7.59
N ASN A 213 22.93 4.90 6.83
CA ASN A 213 22.98 4.08 5.62
C ASN A 213 22.93 2.59 5.96
N LEU A 214 22.89 1.73 4.93
CA LEU A 214 23.24 0.32 5.09
C LEU A 214 24.62 0.15 5.73
N SER A 215 24.69 -0.78 6.68
CA SER A 215 25.92 -1.27 7.30
C SER A 215 26.84 -1.92 6.25
N ASP A 216 28.10 -2.15 6.64
CA ASP A 216 29.05 -2.93 5.82
C ASP A 216 28.43 -4.28 5.39
N PRO A 217 28.56 -4.69 4.12
CA PRO A 217 28.00 -5.93 3.60
C PRO A 217 28.31 -7.18 4.45
N LYS A 218 29.49 -7.24 5.10
CA LYS A 218 29.87 -8.37 5.96
C LYS A 218 29.12 -8.36 7.29
N ILE A 219 28.83 -7.18 7.84
CA ILE A 219 28.00 -7.04 9.05
C ILE A 219 26.58 -7.50 8.73
N ILE A 220 26.04 -7.06 7.59
CA ILE A 220 24.72 -7.47 7.10
C ILE A 220 24.69 -9.00 6.92
N GLU A 221 25.66 -9.59 6.22
CA GLU A 221 25.74 -11.04 6.03
C GLU A 221 25.75 -11.80 7.36
N GLN A 222 26.57 -11.37 8.32
CA GLN A 222 26.65 -11.99 9.64
C GLN A 222 25.32 -11.93 10.40
N ASN A 223 24.63 -10.78 10.36
CA ASN A 223 23.35 -10.61 11.03
C ASN A 223 22.24 -11.42 10.35
N LEU A 224 22.19 -11.45 9.01
CA LEU A 224 21.25 -12.29 8.26
C LEU A 224 21.45 -13.77 8.58
N LEU A 225 22.70 -14.25 8.56
CA LEU A 225 23.05 -15.63 8.88
C LEU A 225 22.73 -16.01 10.32
N LYS A 226 23.08 -15.15 11.29
CA LYS A 226 22.72 -15.36 12.69
C LYS A 226 21.22 -15.54 12.89
N ASN A 227 20.42 -14.91 12.04
CA ASN A 227 18.96 -14.97 12.08
C ASN A 227 18.34 -15.91 11.03
N GLY A 228 19.14 -16.81 10.47
CA GLY A 228 18.68 -17.88 9.61
C GLY A 228 18.28 -17.47 8.20
N ILE A 229 18.54 -16.22 7.80
CA ILE A 229 18.17 -15.72 6.47
C ILE A 229 19.26 -16.11 5.47
N THR A 230 18.85 -16.76 4.38
CA THR A 230 19.70 -17.13 3.25
C THR A 230 19.06 -16.67 1.95
N LYS A 231 19.87 -16.63 0.90
CA LYS A 231 19.47 -16.28 -0.46
C LYS A 231 18.23 -17.05 -0.94
N ASP A 232 18.19 -18.34 -0.65
CA ASP A 232 17.26 -19.29 -1.27
C ASP A 232 15.96 -19.47 -0.46
N LYS A 233 15.84 -18.85 0.73
CA LYS A 233 14.60 -18.90 1.54
C LYS A 233 13.61 -17.83 1.08
N THR A 234 12.32 -18.16 1.10
CA THR A 234 11.27 -17.15 0.95
C THR A 234 11.15 -16.35 2.25
N ILE A 235 11.33 -15.04 2.18
CA ILE A 235 11.22 -14.16 3.35
C ILE A 235 9.95 -13.33 3.24
N VAL A 236 9.03 -13.49 4.20
CA VAL A 236 7.80 -12.69 4.30
C VAL A 236 7.97 -11.68 5.42
N LEU A 237 7.77 -10.41 5.11
CA LEU A 237 7.94 -9.28 6.03
C LEU A 237 6.58 -8.65 6.33
N TYR A 238 6.36 -8.25 7.57
CA TYR A 238 5.26 -7.36 7.94
C TYR A 238 5.70 -6.45 9.09
N SER A 239 4.98 -5.35 9.30
CA SER A 239 5.27 -4.42 10.40
C SER A 239 4.03 -3.63 10.79
N ASP A 240 3.95 -3.19 12.05
CA ASP A 240 2.98 -2.17 12.46
C ASP A 240 3.33 -0.79 11.89
N ASN A 241 4.62 -0.53 11.64
CA ASN A 241 5.09 0.61 10.85
C ASN A 241 5.54 0.11 9.48
N PRO A 242 4.68 0.17 8.43
CA PRO A 242 4.97 -0.47 7.15
C PRO A 242 6.29 -0.03 6.51
N LEU A 243 6.78 1.18 6.82
CA LEU A 243 8.08 1.68 6.36
C LEU A 243 9.23 0.72 6.67
N ALA A 244 9.20 0.07 7.84
CA ALA A 244 10.23 -0.87 8.26
C ALA A 244 10.25 -2.11 7.35
N ALA A 245 9.08 -2.68 7.04
CA ALA A 245 8.96 -3.85 6.17
C ALA A 245 9.45 -3.53 4.74
N TYR A 246 9.09 -2.37 4.19
CA TYR A 246 9.55 -1.97 2.84
C TYR A 246 11.05 -1.66 2.81
N ARG A 247 11.60 -1.05 3.86
CA ARG A 247 13.04 -0.85 4.02
C ARG A 247 13.78 -2.18 3.96
N ILE A 248 13.36 -3.16 4.77
CA ILE A 248 13.99 -4.48 4.80
C ILE A 248 13.75 -5.25 3.49
N PHE A 249 12.60 -5.09 2.83
CA PHE A 249 12.39 -5.64 1.49
C PHE A 249 13.48 -5.15 0.53
N TRP A 250 13.74 -3.84 0.47
CA TRP A 250 14.81 -3.27 -0.35
C TRP A 250 16.19 -3.83 0.01
N VAL A 251 16.53 -3.91 1.31
CA VAL A 251 17.83 -4.43 1.75
C VAL A 251 18.02 -5.90 1.36
N LEU A 252 17.01 -6.75 1.59
CA LEU A 252 17.13 -8.18 1.26
C LEU A 252 17.26 -8.41 -0.25
N ARG A 253 16.59 -7.59 -1.06
CA ARG A 253 16.78 -7.58 -2.52
C ARG A 253 18.18 -7.10 -2.92
N TRP A 254 18.71 -6.06 -2.28
CA TRP A 254 20.08 -5.58 -2.49
C TRP A 254 21.12 -6.65 -2.12
N ALA A 255 20.90 -7.35 -1.00
CA ALA A 255 21.73 -8.44 -0.54
C ALA A 255 21.69 -9.65 -1.47
N GLY A 256 20.54 -9.92 -2.09
CA GLY A 256 20.38 -10.97 -3.09
C GLY A 256 19.43 -12.09 -2.71
N VAL A 257 18.58 -11.92 -1.70
CA VAL A 257 17.49 -12.87 -1.40
C VAL A 257 16.53 -12.91 -2.59
N GLU A 258 16.28 -14.11 -3.12
CA GLU A 258 15.56 -14.28 -4.38
C GLU A 258 14.05 -14.03 -4.24
N ASP A 259 13.46 -14.53 -3.15
CA ASP A 259 12.02 -14.42 -2.87
C ASP A 259 11.80 -13.64 -1.56
N VAL A 260 11.50 -12.35 -1.69
CA VAL A 260 11.11 -11.48 -0.57
C VAL A 260 9.70 -10.99 -0.84
N ARG A 261 8.85 -10.99 0.17
CA ARG A 261 7.44 -10.59 0.09
C ARG A 261 7.09 -9.71 1.27
N VAL A 262 6.11 -8.84 1.08
CA VAL A 262 5.53 -7.99 2.12
C VAL A 262 4.06 -8.35 2.29
N LEU A 263 3.64 -8.60 3.52
CA LEU A 263 2.22 -8.69 3.86
C LEU A 263 1.59 -7.31 3.65
N ASN A 264 0.62 -7.21 2.74
CA ASN A 264 -0.08 -5.95 2.49
C ASN A 264 -1.02 -5.65 3.67
N GLY A 265 -0.71 -4.60 4.42
CA GLY A 265 -1.33 -4.29 5.71
C GLY A 265 -0.36 -4.53 6.88
N ASN A 266 -0.91 -4.85 8.04
CA ASN A 266 -0.16 -5.00 9.30
C ASN A 266 -0.79 -6.09 10.20
N LEU A 267 -0.41 -6.13 11.48
CA LEU A 267 -0.99 -7.09 12.42
C LEU A 267 -2.51 -6.88 12.59
N SER A 268 -3.01 -5.64 12.50
CA SER A 268 -4.44 -5.36 12.57
C SER A 268 -5.18 -6.01 11.41
N THR A 269 -4.70 -5.88 10.17
CA THR A 269 -5.34 -6.52 9.01
C THR A 269 -5.31 -8.05 9.11
N TRP A 270 -4.29 -8.62 9.74
CA TRP A 270 -4.24 -10.06 10.05
C TRP A 270 -5.30 -10.49 11.07
N MET A 271 -5.50 -9.69 12.13
CA MET A 271 -6.49 -9.94 13.17
C MET A 271 -7.93 -9.69 12.70
N ASP A 272 -8.14 -8.72 11.79
CA ASP A 272 -9.44 -8.43 11.18
C ASP A 272 -9.98 -9.66 10.42
N GLU A 273 -9.09 -10.49 9.85
CA GLU A 273 -9.42 -11.79 9.22
C GLU A 273 -9.64 -12.93 10.23
N GLY A 274 -9.52 -12.66 11.54
CA GLY A 274 -9.69 -13.65 12.60
C GLY A 274 -8.56 -14.68 12.70
N PHE A 275 -7.38 -14.39 12.15
CA PHE A 275 -6.25 -15.32 12.17
C PHE A 275 -5.47 -15.29 13.48
N ALA A 276 -4.84 -16.42 13.80
CA ALA A 276 -4.18 -16.64 15.09
C ALA A 276 -2.95 -15.75 15.27
N THR A 277 -2.73 -15.33 16.51
CA THR A 277 -1.53 -14.61 16.97
C THR A 277 -0.93 -15.35 18.16
N GLU A 278 0.30 -15.01 18.50
CA GLU A 278 0.95 -15.50 19.72
C GLU A 278 1.75 -14.38 20.40
N THR A 279 2.19 -14.64 21.63
CA THR A 279 3.03 -13.73 22.43
C THR A 279 4.39 -14.34 22.78
N LYS A 280 4.62 -15.59 22.33
CA LYS A 280 5.85 -16.32 22.56
C LYS A 280 6.94 -15.79 21.63
N VAL A 281 8.08 -15.41 22.19
CA VAL A 281 9.28 -15.08 21.41
C VAL A 281 9.74 -16.30 20.61
N ASN A 282 9.89 -16.12 19.29
CA ASN A 282 10.52 -17.10 18.42
C ASN A 282 11.97 -16.71 18.13
N ILE A 283 12.88 -17.67 18.24
CA ILE A 283 14.31 -17.48 17.99
C ILE A 283 14.70 -18.26 16.73
N PRO A 284 15.20 -17.59 15.67
CA PRO A 284 15.60 -18.27 14.45
C PRO A 284 16.83 -19.15 14.68
N GLN A 285 16.96 -20.21 13.88
CA GLN A 285 18.17 -21.02 13.86
C GLN A 285 19.21 -20.37 12.93
N PRO A 286 20.46 -20.16 13.40
CA PRO A 286 21.51 -19.61 12.56
C PRO A 286 21.85 -20.49 11.37
N GLU A 287 22.28 -19.85 10.29
CA GLU A 287 22.80 -20.47 9.08
C GLU A 287 24.30 -20.17 8.93
N THR A 288 25.00 -20.99 8.15
CA THR A 288 26.47 -20.87 8.02
C THR A 288 26.93 -20.27 6.69
N ARG A 289 26.03 -20.18 5.70
CA ARG A 289 26.33 -19.66 4.37
C ARG A 289 25.11 -18.96 3.77
N PHE A 290 25.30 -17.75 3.24
CA PHE A 290 24.19 -16.96 2.72
C PHE A 290 23.72 -17.47 1.37
N GLY A 291 24.64 -17.86 0.49
CA GLY A 291 24.33 -18.42 -0.84
C GLY A 291 24.69 -17.50 -2.00
N ALA A 292 25.04 -16.24 -1.74
CA ALA A 292 25.61 -15.28 -2.70
C ALA A 292 26.62 -14.35 -2.00
N VAL A 293 27.33 -13.55 -2.80
CA VAL A 293 28.11 -12.42 -2.30
C VAL A 293 27.16 -11.25 -2.05
N ILE A 294 27.25 -10.62 -0.88
CA ILE A 294 26.51 -9.40 -0.55
C ILE A 294 27.38 -8.17 -0.90
N PRO A 295 26.85 -7.18 -1.62
CA PRO A 295 25.54 -7.19 -2.29
C PRO A 295 25.55 -7.94 -3.63
N ALA A 296 24.47 -8.70 -3.88
CA ALA A 296 24.25 -9.30 -5.19
C ALA A 296 23.68 -8.29 -6.21
N ASN A 297 22.95 -7.28 -5.74
CA ASN A 297 22.30 -6.26 -6.57
C ASN A 297 22.78 -4.85 -6.17
N PRO A 298 24.05 -4.49 -6.34
CA PRO A 298 24.56 -3.17 -5.93
C PRO A 298 23.88 -2.00 -6.65
N GLN A 299 23.34 -2.20 -7.86
CA GLN A 299 22.73 -1.17 -8.70
C GLN A 299 21.45 -0.55 -8.11
N ILE A 300 20.77 -1.22 -7.17
CA ILE A 300 19.55 -0.69 -6.55
C ILE A 300 19.83 0.21 -5.33
N ASN A 301 21.12 0.42 -5.00
CA ASN A 301 21.57 1.30 -3.92
C ASN A 301 22.52 2.37 -4.47
N ILE A 302 22.23 3.63 -4.16
CA ILE A 302 23.18 4.73 -4.27
C ILE A 302 23.49 5.17 -2.85
N ALA A 303 24.69 4.89 -2.34
CA ALA A 303 25.03 5.16 -0.94
C ALA A 303 25.53 6.60 -0.73
N LEU A 304 26.30 7.13 -1.68
CA LEU A 304 27.04 8.38 -1.51
C LEU A 304 26.34 9.57 -2.17
N PRO A 305 26.27 10.74 -1.49
CA PRO A 305 25.61 11.92 -2.03
C PRO A 305 26.30 12.45 -3.30
N GLN A 306 27.63 12.37 -3.42
CA GLN A 306 28.34 12.76 -4.64
C GLN A 306 28.02 11.85 -5.82
N GLN A 307 27.82 10.55 -5.58
CA GLN A 307 27.42 9.59 -6.61
C GLN A 307 26.00 9.90 -7.10
N ALA A 308 25.08 10.18 -6.18
CA ALA A 308 23.72 10.61 -6.51
C ALA A 308 23.72 11.89 -7.36
N PHE A 309 24.51 12.89 -6.95
CA PHE A 309 24.68 14.14 -7.70
C PHE A 309 25.25 13.91 -9.10
N GLN A 310 26.33 13.11 -9.23
CA GLN A 310 26.93 12.81 -10.53
C GLN A 310 25.95 12.08 -11.46
N GLN A 311 25.18 11.11 -10.95
CA GLN A 311 24.17 10.43 -11.75
C GLN A 311 23.02 11.37 -12.14
N GLN A 312 22.64 12.30 -11.27
CA GLN A 312 21.64 13.33 -11.58
C GLN A 312 22.09 14.20 -12.76
N GLN A 313 23.37 14.59 -12.83
CA GLN A 313 23.93 15.30 -13.98
C GLN A 313 23.90 14.48 -15.28
N ASN A 314 23.79 13.15 -15.18
CA ASN A 314 23.68 12.23 -16.31
C ASN A 314 22.23 11.76 -16.58
N GLY A 315 21.23 12.45 -16.03
CA GLY A 315 19.81 12.22 -16.33
C GLY A 315 19.04 11.37 -15.32
N LEU A 316 19.66 10.95 -14.21
CA LEU A 316 18.92 10.35 -13.08
C LEU A 316 17.99 11.41 -12.46
N LYS A 317 16.73 11.06 -12.21
CA LYS A 317 15.81 11.89 -11.44
C LYS A 317 15.86 11.47 -9.97
N LEU A 318 16.26 12.40 -9.11
CA LEU A 318 16.14 12.25 -7.65
C LEU A 318 14.69 12.54 -7.25
N ILE A 319 14.03 11.54 -6.67
CA ILE A 319 12.62 11.60 -6.29
C ILE A 319 12.51 11.71 -4.78
N SER A 320 12.06 12.87 -4.29
CA SER A 320 11.92 13.14 -2.87
C SER A 320 10.64 12.51 -2.32
N SER A 321 10.79 11.55 -1.41
CA SER A 321 9.75 10.93 -0.59
C SER A 321 9.70 11.58 0.80
N ARG A 322 9.82 12.90 0.84
CA ARG A 322 9.75 13.73 2.06
C ARG A 322 8.43 14.49 2.11
N THR A 323 8.00 14.94 3.29
CA THR A 323 6.78 15.77 3.36
C THR A 323 6.94 17.02 2.51
N TRP A 324 5.82 17.67 2.19
CA TRP A 324 5.87 18.90 1.40
C TRP A 324 6.70 19.98 2.11
N GLU A 325 6.54 20.11 3.42
CA GLU A 325 7.22 21.06 4.29
C GLU A 325 8.74 20.79 4.36
N GLU A 326 9.14 19.52 4.35
CA GLU A 326 10.54 19.11 4.20
C GLU A 326 11.09 19.48 2.82
N TYR A 327 10.35 19.14 1.76
CA TYR A 327 10.75 19.35 0.36
C TYR A 327 10.95 20.83 0.01
N ILE A 328 10.10 21.71 0.53
CA ILE A 328 10.24 23.16 0.32
C ILE A 328 11.26 23.82 1.28
N GLY A 329 11.81 23.06 2.22
CA GLY A 329 12.84 23.52 3.16
C GLY A 329 12.32 24.34 4.34
N GLU A 330 11.03 24.24 4.67
CA GLU A 330 10.44 24.83 5.88
C GLU A 330 10.82 24.04 7.14
N GLN A 331 11.02 22.72 7.01
CA GLN A 331 11.41 21.82 8.09
C GLN A 331 12.51 20.84 7.64
N SER A 332 13.29 20.31 8.57
CA SER A 332 14.28 19.27 8.27
C SER A 332 13.65 17.87 8.24
N GLY A 333 12.67 17.64 9.11
CA GLY A 333 11.91 16.40 9.27
C GLY A 333 12.37 15.49 10.42
N ASP A 334 13.56 15.73 10.97
CA ASP A 334 14.12 14.95 12.08
C ASP A 334 15.04 15.84 12.92
N ASP A 335 15.02 15.68 14.24
CA ASP A 335 15.86 16.47 15.16
C ASP A 335 17.36 16.23 14.97
N ALA A 336 17.74 15.03 14.49
CA ALA A 336 19.11 14.67 14.14
C ALA A 336 19.57 15.28 12.80
N ILE A 337 18.64 15.81 11.99
CA ILE A 337 18.93 16.47 10.71
C ILE A 337 18.80 17.97 10.89
N HIS A 338 19.92 18.69 10.95
CA HIS A 338 19.90 20.11 11.34
C HIS A 338 19.58 21.08 10.21
N ASN A 339 19.99 20.76 8.98
CA ASN A 339 19.82 21.65 7.83
C ASN A 339 18.48 21.39 7.12
N THR A 340 17.79 22.47 6.73
CA THR A 340 16.60 22.41 5.86
C THR A 340 16.98 22.63 4.39
N GLY A 341 16.12 22.18 3.49
CA GLY A 341 16.31 22.27 2.05
C GLY A 341 16.16 20.91 1.38
N GLU A 342 16.53 20.87 0.10
CA GLU A 342 16.42 19.69 -0.74
C GLU A 342 17.58 19.68 -1.76
N PRO A 343 18.09 18.52 -2.23
CA PRO A 343 19.00 18.45 -3.36
C PRO A 343 18.47 19.25 -4.56
N LEU A 344 19.32 20.09 -5.14
CA LEU A 344 18.91 20.90 -6.29
C LEU A 344 18.42 20.01 -7.44
N GLY A 345 17.27 20.32 -8.01
CA GLY A 345 16.67 19.59 -9.13
C GLY A 345 15.93 18.30 -8.72
N ALA A 346 15.83 17.98 -7.43
CA ALA A 346 14.98 16.89 -6.97
C ALA A 346 13.50 17.19 -7.27
N ILE A 347 12.75 16.13 -7.58
CA ILE A 347 11.32 16.20 -7.89
C ILE A 347 10.56 15.68 -6.69
N TRP A 348 9.51 16.39 -6.26
CA TRP A 348 8.66 15.89 -5.19
C TRP A 348 7.85 14.69 -5.66
N GLY A 349 8.02 13.55 -5.00
CA GLY A 349 7.42 12.26 -5.36
C GLY A 349 6.23 11.87 -4.50
N PHE A 350 5.65 12.82 -3.75
CA PHE A 350 4.66 12.61 -2.69
C PHE A 350 5.24 11.89 -1.46
N ALA A 351 4.54 11.93 -0.34
CA ALA A 351 4.93 11.22 0.88
C ALA A 351 3.74 11.04 1.82
N GLY A 352 3.53 12.00 2.71
CA GLY A 352 2.50 11.98 3.72
C GLY A 352 2.49 13.30 4.50
N SER A 353 1.86 13.26 5.68
CA SER A 353 1.65 14.45 6.51
C SER A 353 2.74 14.66 7.57
N ALA A 354 3.60 13.67 7.80
CA ALA A 354 4.68 13.76 8.77
C ALA A 354 5.89 12.92 8.31
N PRO A 355 7.10 13.21 8.79
CA PRO A 355 8.31 12.46 8.48
C PRO A 355 8.27 10.97 8.84
N SER A 356 7.32 10.58 9.70
CA SER A 356 7.10 9.21 10.16
C SER A 356 6.04 8.43 9.38
N ASN A 357 5.39 9.02 8.36
CA ASN A 357 4.36 8.32 7.58
C ASN A 357 4.47 8.56 6.07
N MET A 358 3.79 7.69 5.31
CA MET A 358 3.65 7.76 3.84
C MET A 358 2.16 7.71 3.46
N ALA A 359 1.33 8.54 4.12
CA ALA A 359 -0.13 8.49 3.97
C ALA A 359 -0.64 8.68 2.53
N ASP A 360 0.14 9.30 1.63
CA ASP A 360 -0.24 9.45 0.22
C ASP A 360 -0.19 8.09 -0.54
N PHE A 361 0.49 7.09 0.05
CA PHE A 361 0.77 5.75 -0.49
C PHE A 361 -0.02 4.63 0.19
N TYR A 362 -0.91 4.95 1.13
CA TYR A 362 -1.73 3.95 1.81
C TYR A 362 -3.22 4.23 1.61
N ASP A 363 -4.01 3.19 1.39
CA ASP A 363 -5.47 3.28 1.39
C ASP A 363 -6.01 3.38 2.84
N PRO A 364 -7.30 3.69 3.07
CA PRO A 364 -7.84 3.97 4.42
C PRO A 364 -7.69 2.85 5.45
N ASP A 365 -7.43 1.61 5.03
CA ASP A 365 -7.16 0.46 5.87
C ASP A 365 -5.67 0.11 6.04
N ASP A 366 -4.79 1.08 5.78
CA ASP A 366 -3.34 0.98 5.91
C ASP A 366 -2.67 -0.03 4.96
N THR A 367 -3.40 -0.53 3.96
CA THR A 367 -2.81 -1.30 2.86
C THR A 367 -2.15 -0.36 1.84
N LEU A 368 -1.24 -0.89 1.04
CA LEU A 368 -0.57 -0.16 -0.02
C LEU A 368 -1.61 0.32 -1.05
N ARG A 369 -1.66 1.63 -1.25
CA ARG A 369 -2.54 2.27 -2.22
C ARG A 369 -2.29 1.72 -3.62
N ASN A 370 -3.35 1.57 -4.40
CA ASN A 370 -3.29 1.12 -5.79
C ASN A 370 -2.11 1.77 -6.57
N PRO A 371 -1.11 0.98 -7.00
CA PRO A 371 0.03 1.45 -7.79
C PRO A 371 -0.33 2.31 -9.01
N LYS A 372 -1.50 2.08 -9.64
CA LYS A 372 -1.95 2.89 -10.79
C LYS A 372 -2.28 4.32 -10.38
N GLU A 373 -2.84 4.54 -9.20
CA GLU A 373 -3.12 5.89 -8.69
C GLU A 373 -1.81 6.65 -8.44
N ILE A 374 -0.80 5.96 -7.88
CA ILE A 374 0.53 6.54 -7.66
C ILE A 374 1.23 6.89 -8.97
N VAL A 375 1.12 6.02 -10.00
CA VAL A 375 1.68 6.32 -11.33
C VAL A 375 1.02 7.57 -11.94
N GLU A 376 -0.29 7.77 -11.78
CA GLU A 376 -0.94 9.01 -12.26
C GLU A 376 -0.49 10.25 -11.50
N LEU A 377 -0.25 10.14 -10.18
CA LEU A 377 0.35 11.22 -9.39
C LEU A 377 1.77 11.54 -9.88
N TRP A 378 2.59 10.53 -10.10
CA TRP A 378 3.95 10.66 -10.65
C TRP A 378 3.99 11.28 -12.04
N LYS A 379 3.06 10.92 -12.94
CA LYS A 379 2.92 11.56 -14.25
C LYS A 379 2.66 13.06 -14.12
N SER A 380 1.88 13.50 -13.13
CA SER A 380 1.66 14.94 -12.86
C SER A 380 2.94 15.68 -12.45
N GLN A 381 3.92 14.94 -11.93
CA GLN A 381 5.25 15.43 -11.55
C GLN A 381 6.31 15.11 -12.62
N GLN A 382 5.91 14.64 -13.80
CA GLN A 382 6.80 14.25 -14.91
C GLN A 382 7.76 13.10 -14.55
N ILE A 383 7.29 12.15 -13.74
CA ILE A 383 7.98 10.91 -13.39
C ILE A 383 7.33 9.76 -14.16
N TYR A 384 8.13 9.02 -14.94
CA TYR A 384 7.67 7.98 -15.87
C TYR A 384 8.48 6.69 -15.71
N ALA A 385 7.88 5.57 -16.13
CA ALA A 385 8.49 4.23 -16.05
C ALA A 385 9.82 4.09 -16.82
N THR A 386 10.01 4.92 -17.86
CA THR A 386 11.21 4.91 -18.71
C THR A 386 12.37 5.75 -18.15
N ASP A 387 12.14 6.50 -17.08
CA ASP A 387 13.16 7.33 -16.46
C ASP A 387 14.17 6.47 -15.67
N HIS A 388 15.37 7.02 -15.45
CA HIS A 388 16.26 6.53 -14.40
C HIS A 388 15.90 7.24 -13.10
N LEU A 389 15.46 6.50 -12.09
CA LEU A 389 14.91 7.04 -10.85
C LEU A 389 15.74 6.61 -9.64
N ALA A 390 15.96 7.54 -8.72
CA ALA A 390 16.43 7.23 -7.38
C ALA A 390 15.52 7.89 -6.33
N PHE A 391 14.79 7.07 -5.59
CA PHE A 391 13.95 7.54 -4.50
C PHE A 391 14.79 7.78 -3.25
N TYR A 392 14.49 8.84 -2.50
CA TYR A 392 15.17 9.13 -1.25
C TYR A 392 14.27 9.88 -0.28
N CYS A 393 14.64 9.89 1.00
CA CYS A 393 13.99 10.71 2.03
C CYS A 393 15.04 11.28 2.98
N GLY A 394 14.80 11.32 4.29
CA GLY A 394 15.85 11.60 5.28
C GLY A 394 16.97 10.56 5.25
N THR A 395 16.63 9.29 5.54
CA THR A 395 17.55 8.15 5.77
C THR A 395 17.12 6.85 5.06
N GLY A 396 16.37 6.95 3.95
CA GLY A 396 16.02 5.81 3.09
C GLY A 396 14.76 4.98 3.45
N TRP A 397 14.18 5.11 4.65
CA TRP A 397 12.98 4.35 5.04
C TRP A 397 11.76 4.65 4.15
N ARG A 398 11.32 5.92 4.10
CA ARG A 398 10.17 6.34 3.30
C ARG A 398 10.38 6.08 1.81
N ALA A 399 11.61 6.25 1.32
CA ALA A 399 11.99 6.00 -0.07
C ALA A 399 11.76 4.55 -0.53
N SER A 400 11.78 3.60 0.41
CA SER A 400 11.62 2.19 0.10
C SER A 400 10.17 1.83 -0.28
N VAL A 401 9.18 2.62 0.12
CA VAL A 401 7.76 2.43 -0.24
C VAL A 401 7.50 2.71 -1.73
N PRO A 402 7.80 3.90 -2.29
CA PRO A 402 7.63 4.13 -3.72
C PRO A 402 8.56 3.26 -4.56
N TRP A 403 9.75 2.93 -4.07
CA TRP A 403 10.62 1.96 -4.76
C TRP A 403 9.98 0.56 -4.80
N PHE A 404 9.30 0.10 -3.75
CA PHE A 404 8.54 -1.15 -3.79
C PHE A 404 7.44 -1.13 -4.86
N ILE A 405 6.74 0.00 -5.03
CA ILE A 405 5.75 0.18 -6.10
C ILE A 405 6.39 0.04 -7.49
N THR A 406 7.58 0.62 -7.71
CA THR A 406 8.28 0.43 -8.99
C THR A 406 8.67 -1.04 -9.21
N GLN A 407 8.98 -1.79 -8.16
CA GLN A 407 9.24 -3.23 -8.26
C GLN A 407 7.98 -4.03 -8.60
N LEU A 408 6.83 -3.74 -7.96
CA LEU A 408 5.54 -4.37 -8.28
C LEU A 408 5.17 -4.21 -9.76
N LEU A 409 5.45 -3.03 -10.30
CA LEU A 409 5.17 -2.64 -11.69
C LEU A 409 6.29 -3.02 -12.68
N ALA A 410 7.37 -3.67 -12.21
CA ALA A 410 8.53 -4.04 -13.00
C ALA A 410 9.20 -2.88 -13.76
N TRP A 411 9.34 -1.72 -13.12
CA TRP A 411 10.14 -0.61 -13.66
C TRP A 411 11.63 -0.92 -13.48
N GLU A 412 12.33 -1.07 -14.60
CA GLU A 412 13.70 -1.59 -14.63
C GLU A 412 14.75 -0.62 -14.04
N ASN A 413 14.53 0.69 -14.18
CA ASN A 413 15.54 1.72 -13.92
C ASN A 413 15.29 2.49 -12.62
N SER A 414 15.10 1.77 -11.50
CA SER A 414 14.83 2.40 -10.20
C SER A 414 15.73 1.91 -9.07
N ALA A 415 16.23 2.85 -8.26
CA ALA A 415 17.08 2.61 -7.10
C ALA A 415 16.59 3.40 -5.87
N VAL A 416 17.17 3.11 -4.70
CA VAL A 416 17.08 3.96 -3.52
C VAL A 416 18.41 4.70 -3.36
N TYR A 417 18.35 6.02 -3.22
CA TYR A 417 19.48 6.81 -2.73
C TYR A 417 19.44 6.83 -1.20
N ASP A 418 20.25 5.94 -0.62
CA ASP A 418 20.23 5.54 0.79
C ASP A 418 20.61 6.68 1.74
N GLY A 419 21.67 7.42 1.38
CA GLY A 419 22.14 8.58 2.14
C GLY A 419 21.10 9.67 2.32
N GLY A 420 20.15 9.77 1.38
CA GLY A 420 19.06 10.73 1.44
C GLY A 420 19.50 12.17 1.68
N TRP A 421 18.58 12.93 2.25
CA TRP A 421 18.85 14.31 2.66
C TRP A 421 19.89 14.38 3.76
N ASN A 422 19.92 13.39 4.67
CA ASN A 422 20.82 13.38 5.81
C ASN A 422 22.29 13.39 5.39
N ALA A 423 22.70 12.52 4.47
CA ALA A 423 24.06 12.52 3.94
C ALA A 423 24.32 13.74 3.03
N TRP A 424 23.33 14.14 2.21
CA TRP A 424 23.49 15.27 1.29
C TRP A 424 23.79 16.58 2.02
N GLN A 425 23.06 16.87 3.11
CA GLN A 425 23.20 18.12 3.84
C GLN A 425 24.52 18.23 4.63
N MET A 426 25.21 17.11 4.85
CA MET A 426 26.55 17.09 5.45
C MET A 426 27.65 17.49 4.47
N GLU A 427 27.33 17.57 3.18
CA GLU A 427 28.29 17.88 2.11
C GLU A 427 28.17 19.34 1.69
N PRO A 428 29.07 20.24 2.16
CA PRO A 428 28.93 21.69 1.96
C PRO A 428 29.03 22.13 0.50
N HIS A 429 29.57 21.28 -0.38
CA HIS A 429 29.77 21.58 -1.80
C HIS A 429 28.60 21.13 -2.68
N LEU A 430 27.66 20.33 -2.16
CA LEU A 430 26.54 19.87 -2.95
C LEU A 430 25.44 20.93 -3.03
N PRO A 431 24.85 21.14 -4.21
CA PRO A 431 23.87 22.19 -4.39
C PRO A 431 22.55 21.84 -3.69
N VAL A 432 21.97 22.84 -3.03
CA VAL A 432 20.70 22.73 -2.29
C VAL A 432 19.73 23.76 -2.83
N GLN A 433 18.49 23.36 -3.06
CA GLN A 433 17.37 24.27 -3.27
C GLN A 433 16.62 24.50 -1.96
N LYS A 434 16.21 25.76 -1.72
CA LYS A 434 15.33 26.16 -0.63
C LYS A 434 14.16 26.94 -1.21
N GLY A 435 12.94 26.57 -0.82
CA GLY A 435 11.72 27.18 -1.31
C GLY A 435 11.41 26.80 -2.74
N SER A 436 10.31 26.11 -2.96
CA SER A 436 9.61 26.19 -4.24
C SER A 436 8.74 27.44 -4.24
N ILE A 437 9.35 28.63 -4.14
CA ILE A 437 8.64 29.91 -4.05
C ILE A 437 7.71 30.02 -5.26
N GLY A 438 6.40 29.87 -5.05
CA GLY A 438 5.36 29.92 -6.07
C GLY A 438 4.77 28.59 -6.55
N LYS A 439 5.27 27.41 -6.11
CA LYS A 439 4.59 26.12 -6.39
C LYS A 439 3.61 25.79 -5.27
N MET A 440 2.35 25.56 -5.62
CA MET A 440 1.36 24.98 -4.71
C MET A 440 1.66 23.50 -4.51
N LYS A 441 1.42 22.98 -3.30
CA LYS A 441 1.47 21.54 -3.00
C LYS A 441 0.54 20.80 -3.96
N PRO A 442 1.04 19.86 -4.78
CA PRO A 442 0.19 18.99 -5.58
C PRO A 442 -0.77 18.19 -4.68
N ASP A 443 -2.03 18.06 -5.09
CA ASP A 443 -3.02 17.24 -4.38
C ASP A 443 -2.68 15.76 -4.56
N ALA A 444 -2.46 15.05 -3.44
CA ALA A 444 -2.21 13.61 -3.41
C ALA A 444 -3.47 12.78 -3.71
N LYS A 445 -4.66 13.40 -3.77
CA LYS A 445 -5.94 12.77 -4.07
C LYS A 445 -6.24 11.56 -3.16
N ASN A 446 -5.93 11.68 -1.87
CA ASN A 446 -6.04 10.59 -0.90
C ASN A 446 -6.51 11.03 0.49
N ASP A 447 -7.24 12.15 0.56
CA ASP A 447 -7.70 12.66 1.86
C ASP A 447 -8.95 11.90 2.33
N SER A 448 -8.75 10.82 3.07
CA SER A 448 -9.83 10.07 3.75
C SER A 448 -10.22 10.68 5.10
N GLY A 449 -9.56 11.77 5.54
CA GLY A 449 -9.69 12.31 6.90
C GLY A 449 -8.93 11.52 7.95
N ARG A 450 -8.93 12.02 9.20
CA ARG A 450 -8.35 11.31 10.36
C ARG A 450 -9.47 10.69 11.17
N LEU A 451 -9.62 9.37 11.08
CA LEU A 451 -10.34 8.67 12.13
C LEU A 451 -9.38 8.42 13.28
N LEU A 452 -9.69 9.01 14.43
CA LEU A 452 -9.12 8.57 15.69
C LEU A 452 -9.37 7.06 15.77
N LYS A 453 -8.32 6.24 15.86
CA LYS A 453 -8.43 4.80 16.12
C LYS A 453 -9.57 4.61 17.12
N LYS A 454 -10.56 3.74 16.81
CA LYS A 454 -11.45 3.22 17.85
C LYS A 454 -10.50 2.76 18.95
N SER A 455 -10.55 3.42 20.11
CA SER A 455 -9.89 2.87 21.28
C SER A 455 -10.39 1.44 21.39
N ASN A 456 -9.49 0.50 21.67
CA ASN A 456 -9.88 -0.85 22.04
C ASN A 456 -10.78 -0.72 23.27
N SER A 457 -12.08 -0.59 23.01
CA SER A 457 -13.12 -0.59 24.01
C SER A 457 -13.12 -2.03 24.47
N CYS A 458 -12.46 -2.27 25.61
CA CYS A 458 -12.66 -3.45 26.42
C CYS A 458 -14.18 -3.74 26.50
N ARG A 459 -14.61 -4.73 25.74
CA ARG A 459 -15.87 -5.46 25.89
C ARG A 459 -15.46 -6.89 25.57
N GLY A 460 -15.52 -7.86 26.46
CA GLY A 460 -15.99 -7.97 27.84
C GLY A 460 -15.93 -9.45 28.14
#